data_AF-A0A9W8D8P2-F1
#
_entry.id   AF-A0A9W8D8P2-F1
#
_cell.length_a   1.000
_cell.length_b   1.000
_cell.length_c   1.000
_cell.angle_alpha   90.00
_cell.angle_beta   90.00
_cell.angle_gamma   90.00
#
_symmetry.space_group_name_H-M   'P 1'
#
loop_
_entity.id
_entity.type
_entity.pdbx_description
1 polymer ?
#
loop_
_entity_poly.entity_id
_entity_poly.type
_entity_poly.pdbx_seq_one_letter_code
_entity_poly.pdbx_strand_id
1 'polypeptide(L)'
;MSGPAAEMHPNQAAFVEGVDHVLSAWTALELAVEHEWGGHDTHEKRDTLVDEIVDYFDTLVRKRQVPEPSDLEELLLDILDEDFSIALEDGSEKEVARVLCRMFGECKTGNFATVDKMAEEREKRSRGSAAQQSQTVARQGADESSDDGSDSDVSMEE
;
A
#
# COMPACT_ATOMS: atom_id res chain seq x y z
N MET A 1 -20.66 20.52 29.23
CA MET A 1 -19.23 20.27 29.53
C MET A 1 -18.67 19.53 28.33
N SER A 2 -18.35 20.25 27.24
CA SER A 2 -17.70 19.61 26.08
C SER A 2 -16.23 19.43 26.43
N GLY A 3 -15.79 18.18 26.57
CA GLY A 3 -14.37 17.86 26.59
C GLY A 3 -13.73 18.32 25.27
N PRO A 4 -12.43 18.63 25.26
CA PRO A 4 -11.77 19.00 24.01
C PRO A 4 -11.92 17.81 23.06
N ALA A 5 -12.41 18.07 21.85
CA ALA A 5 -12.22 17.15 20.74
C ALA A 5 -10.73 16.82 20.75
N ALA A 6 -10.38 15.54 20.95
CA ALA A 6 -8.99 15.11 20.96
C ALA A 6 -8.41 15.51 19.61
N GLU A 7 -7.67 16.63 19.58
CA GLU A 7 -6.90 17.01 18.42
C GLU A 7 -5.96 15.84 18.16
N MET A 8 -6.19 15.12 17.06
CA MET A 8 -5.33 14.02 16.63
C MET A 8 -3.90 14.52 16.75
N HIS A 9 -3.10 13.84 17.58
CA HIS A 9 -1.73 14.28 17.80
C HIS A 9 -1.03 14.30 16.42
N PRO A 10 -0.23 15.31 16.07
CA PRO A 10 0.41 15.38 14.74
C PRO A 10 1.16 14.09 14.40
N ASN A 11 1.72 13.44 15.42
CA ASN A 11 2.38 12.14 15.29
C ASN A 11 1.43 10.99 14.92
N GLN A 12 0.18 11.04 15.36
CA GLN A 12 -0.86 10.06 15.01
C GLN A 12 -1.29 10.26 13.56
N ALA A 13 -1.50 11.50 13.10
CA ALA A 13 -1.83 11.77 11.71
C ALA A 13 -0.72 11.30 10.75
N ALA A 14 0.54 11.59 11.08
CA ALA A 14 1.68 11.10 10.31
C ALA A 14 1.81 9.57 10.34
N PHE A 15 1.44 8.92 11.46
CA PHE A 15 1.43 7.47 11.54
C PHE A 15 0.37 6.85 10.63
N VAL A 16 -0.86 7.38 10.65
CA VAL A 16 -1.96 6.94 9.77
C VAL A 16 -1.55 7.05 8.30
N GLU A 17 -0.99 8.19 7.90
CA GLU A 17 -0.49 8.40 6.53
C GLU A 17 0.63 7.41 6.17
N GLY A 18 1.55 7.16 7.11
CA GLY A 18 2.60 6.16 6.94
C GLY A 18 2.05 4.74 6.76
N VAL A 19 1.01 4.36 7.51
CA VAL A 19 0.36 3.04 7.39
C VAL A 19 -0.26 2.90 5.99
N ASP A 20 -1.02 3.89 5.54
CA ASP A 20 -1.58 3.91 4.18
C ASP A 20 -0.51 3.68 3.12
N HIS A 21 0.62 4.39 3.23
CA HIS A 21 1.72 4.29 2.28
C HIS A 21 2.38 2.91 2.30
N VAL A 22 2.64 2.34 3.48
CA VAL A 22 3.21 0.99 3.61
C VAL A 22 2.28 -0.05 2.98
N LEU A 23 0.97 0.00 3.27
CA LEU A 23 0.00 -0.92 2.69
C LEU A 23 -0.15 -0.72 1.17
N SER A 24 -0.06 0.52 0.67
CA SER A 24 -0.10 0.80 -0.77
C SER A 24 1.12 0.28 -1.53
N ALA A 25 2.26 0.17 -0.85
CA ALA A 25 3.50 -0.36 -1.43
C ALA A 25 3.56 -1.89 -1.35
N TRP A 26 2.68 -2.51 -0.55
CA TRP A 26 2.66 -3.95 -0.40
C TRP A 26 2.00 -4.61 -1.60
N THR A 27 2.83 -5.23 -2.44
CA THR A 27 2.40 -5.83 -3.72
C THR A 27 1.26 -6.83 -3.57
N ALA A 28 1.19 -7.59 -2.47
CA ALA A 28 0.09 -8.51 -2.24
C ALA A 28 -1.27 -7.79 -2.16
N LEU A 29 -1.35 -6.71 -1.38
CA LEU A 29 -2.55 -5.88 -1.27
C LEU A 29 -2.86 -5.10 -2.55
N GLU A 30 -1.83 -4.58 -3.22
CA GLU A 30 -1.99 -3.87 -4.50
C GLU A 30 -2.65 -4.76 -5.55
N LEU A 31 -2.16 -6.01 -5.69
CA LEU A 31 -2.75 -7.01 -6.57
C LEU A 31 -4.15 -7.44 -6.10
N ALA A 32 -4.36 -7.54 -4.78
CA ALA A 32 -5.67 -7.86 -4.21
C ALA A 32 -6.74 -6.85 -4.64
N VAL A 33 -6.40 -5.56 -4.55
CA VAL A 33 -7.30 -4.47 -4.93
C VAL A 33 -7.48 -4.42 -6.44
N GLU A 34 -6.40 -4.58 -7.22
CA GLU A 34 -6.47 -4.56 -8.69
C GLU A 34 -7.29 -5.72 -9.28
N HIS A 35 -7.20 -6.90 -8.67
CA HIS A 35 -7.93 -8.10 -9.12
C HIS A 35 -9.20 -8.41 -8.32
N GLU A 36 -9.62 -7.50 -7.45
CA GLU A 36 -10.82 -7.66 -6.61
C GLU A 36 -10.82 -8.96 -5.79
N TRP A 37 -9.64 -9.39 -5.33
CA TRP A 37 -9.50 -10.52 -4.42
C TRP A 37 -10.12 -10.14 -3.08
N GLY A 38 -11.31 -10.67 -2.78
CA GLY A 38 -12.13 -10.23 -1.65
C GLY A 38 -13.45 -9.54 -2.04
N GLY A 39 -13.74 -9.37 -3.34
CA GLY A 39 -14.99 -8.82 -3.86
C GLY A 39 -14.89 -7.37 -4.35
N HIS A 40 -16.02 -6.78 -4.78
CA HIS A 40 -16.07 -5.39 -5.28
C HIS A 40 -15.68 -4.34 -4.22
N ASP A 41 -15.73 -4.71 -2.94
CA ASP A 41 -15.46 -3.80 -1.82
C ASP A 41 -13.99 -3.84 -1.36
N THR A 42 -13.06 -4.40 -2.16
CA THR A 42 -11.62 -4.52 -1.79
C THR A 42 -10.96 -3.18 -1.48
N HIS A 43 -11.38 -2.10 -2.14
CA HIS A 43 -10.88 -0.77 -1.84
C HIS A 43 -11.31 -0.31 -0.43
N GLU A 44 -12.58 -0.50 -0.08
CA GLU A 44 -13.09 -0.16 1.26
C GLU A 44 -12.47 -1.07 2.34
N LYS A 45 -12.21 -2.33 2.02
CA LYS A 45 -11.49 -3.25 2.90
C LYS A 45 -10.05 -2.80 3.15
N ARG A 46 -9.36 -2.28 2.15
CA ARG A 46 -8.02 -1.71 2.32
C ARG A 46 -8.05 -0.51 3.27
N ASP A 47 -9.02 0.38 3.11
CA ASP A 47 -9.19 1.54 4.00
C ASP A 47 -9.51 1.06 5.43
N THR A 48 -10.35 0.04 5.57
CA THR A 48 -10.67 -0.60 6.85
C THR A 48 -9.43 -1.23 7.52
N LEU A 49 -8.55 -1.87 6.74
CA LEU A 49 -7.28 -2.42 7.24
C LEU A 49 -6.35 -1.34 7.80
N VAL A 50 -6.32 -0.14 7.19
CA VAL A 50 -5.56 1.00 7.74
C VAL A 50 -6.10 1.34 9.13
N ASP A 51 -7.41 1.48 9.27
CA ASP A 51 -8.06 1.82 10.54
C ASP A 51 -7.82 0.75 11.62
N GLU A 52 -7.87 -0.53 11.25
CA GLU A 52 -7.65 -1.64 12.18
C GLU A 52 -6.22 -1.71 12.70
N ILE A 53 -5.22 -1.49 11.83
CA ILE A 53 -3.82 -1.39 12.25
C ILE A 53 -3.64 -0.20 13.21
N VAL A 54 -4.25 0.95 12.89
CA VAL A 54 -4.15 2.15 13.74
C VAL A 54 -4.79 1.91 15.11
N ASP A 55 -5.97 1.27 15.17
CA ASP A 55 -6.62 0.91 16.44
C ASP A 55 -5.80 -0.11 17.24
N TYR A 56 -5.19 -1.09 16.58
CA TYR A 56 -4.29 -2.04 17.22
C TYR A 56 -3.15 -1.32 17.95
N PHE A 57 -2.47 -0.38 17.30
CA PHE A 57 -1.40 0.40 17.93
C PHE A 57 -1.92 1.32 19.04
N ASP A 58 -3.09 1.95 18.88
CA ASP A 58 -3.70 2.77 19.94
C ASP A 58 -4.04 1.92 21.18
N THR A 59 -4.57 0.72 20.97
CA THR A 59 -4.84 -0.25 22.01
C THR A 59 -3.56 -0.65 22.76
N LEU A 60 -2.44 -0.86 22.05
CA LEU A 60 -1.15 -1.13 22.69
C LEU A 60 -0.65 0.05 23.53
N VAL A 61 -0.81 1.29 23.06
CA VAL A 61 -0.47 2.50 23.82
C VAL A 61 -1.27 2.57 25.12
N ARG A 62 -2.59 2.37 25.05
CA ARG A 62 -3.48 2.37 26.22
C ARG A 62 -3.08 1.31 27.23
N LYS A 63 -2.70 0.12 26.75
CA LYS A 63 -2.23 -1.01 27.57
C LYS A 63 -0.77 -0.88 28.02
N ARG A 64 -0.03 0.14 27.57
CA ARG A 64 1.42 0.32 27.79
C ARG A 64 2.25 -0.90 27.35
N GLN A 65 1.81 -1.57 26.29
CA GLN A 65 2.51 -2.71 25.71
C GLN A 65 3.45 -2.22 24.60
N VAL A 66 4.53 -2.97 24.40
CA VAL A 66 5.44 -2.75 23.27
C VAL A 66 4.84 -3.47 22.06
N PRO A 67 4.75 -2.82 20.89
CA PRO A 67 4.34 -3.52 19.68
C PRO A 67 5.39 -4.56 19.29
N GLU A 68 4.99 -5.81 19.29
CA GLU A 68 5.80 -6.93 18.82
C GLU A 68 5.41 -7.23 17.36
N PRO A 69 6.39 -7.39 16.45
CA PRO A 69 6.10 -7.62 15.04
C PRO A 69 5.41 -8.96 14.78
N SER A 70 5.61 -9.96 15.64
CA SER A 70 4.97 -11.28 15.50
C SER A 70 3.45 -11.21 15.71
N ASP A 71 2.98 -10.44 16.70
CA ASP A 71 1.55 -10.27 16.93
C ASP A 71 0.87 -9.53 15.76
N LEU A 72 1.57 -8.56 15.17
CA LEU A 72 1.09 -7.84 13.99
C LEU A 72 1.14 -8.69 12.72
N GLU A 73 2.13 -9.57 12.59
CA GLU A 73 2.21 -10.57 11.51
C GLU A 73 0.98 -11.48 11.51
N GLU A 74 0.61 -12.04 12.66
CA GLU A 74 -0.57 -12.91 12.80
C GLU A 74 -1.84 -12.14 12.43
N LEU A 75 -2.01 -10.90 12.91
CA LEU A 75 -3.13 -10.04 12.54
C LEU A 75 -3.21 -9.79 11.02
N LEU A 76 -2.08 -9.48 10.37
CA LEU A 76 -2.04 -9.24 8.93
C LEU A 76 -2.38 -10.50 8.13
N LEU A 77 -1.93 -11.67 8.58
CA LEU A 77 -2.25 -12.95 7.95
C LEU A 77 -3.74 -13.27 8.05
N ASP A 78 -4.34 -13.11 9.23
CA ASP A 78 -5.76 -13.36 9.44
C ASP A 78 -6.61 -12.45 8.53
N ILE A 79 -6.32 -11.14 8.49
CA ILE A 79 -7.08 -10.20 7.65
C ILE A 79 -6.91 -10.52 6.15
N LEU A 80 -5.69 -10.85 5.70
CA LEU A 80 -5.46 -11.16 4.30
C LEU A 80 -6.14 -12.46 3.85
N ASP A 81 -6.19 -13.47 4.71
CA ASP A 81 -6.91 -14.72 4.43
C ASP A 81 -8.43 -14.49 4.43
N GLU A 82 -8.97 -13.83 5.47
CA GLU A 82 -10.41 -13.64 5.65
C GLU A 82 -11.01 -12.61 4.70
N ASP A 83 -10.40 -11.42 4.57
CA ASP A 83 -10.95 -10.32 3.78
C ASP A 83 -10.54 -10.34 2.32
N PHE A 84 -9.32 -10.78 2.01
CA PHE A 84 -8.76 -10.73 0.66
C PHE A 84 -8.57 -12.11 0.02
N SER A 85 -8.82 -13.21 0.75
CA SER A 85 -8.57 -14.59 0.26
C SER A 85 -7.15 -14.79 -0.25
N ILE A 86 -6.17 -14.13 0.38
CA ILE A 86 -4.75 -14.24 0.08
C ILE A 86 -4.07 -15.13 1.11
N ALA A 87 -3.50 -16.23 0.64
CA ALA A 87 -2.52 -17.00 1.41
C ALA A 87 -1.11 -16.47 1.12
N LEU A 88 -0.49 -15.84 2.12
CA LEU A 88 0.91 -15.39 2.01
C LEU A 88 1.88 -16.51 2.38
N GLU A 89 2.84 -16.78 1.50
CA GLU A 89 3.91 -17.77 1.73
C GLU A 89 5.33 -17.17 1.54
N ASP A 90 5.40 -15.89 1.15
CA ASP A 90 6.64 -15.18 0.82
C ASP A 90 7.32 -14.55 2.05
N GLY A 91 6.62 -14.40 3.18
CA GLY A 91 7.15 -13.74 4.37
C GLY A 91 7.09 -12.20 4.30
N SER A 92 6.42 -11.64 3.30
CA SER A 92 6.21 -10.19 3.15
C SER A 92 5.45 -9.58 4.32
N GLU A 93 4.52 -10.31 4.94
CA GLU A 93 3.77 -9.94 6.14
C GLU A 93 4.70 -9.60 7.30
N LYS A 94 5.80 -10.35 7.45
CA LYS A 94 6.80 -10.15 8.51
C LYS A 94 7.53 -8.84 8.32
N GLU A 95 7.87 -8.54 7.08
CA GLU A 95 8.60 -7.32 6.75
C GLU A 95 7.71 -6.10 6.91
N VAL A 96 6.45 -6.17 6.45
CA VAL A 96 5.46 -5.12 6.65
C VAL A 96 5.21 -4.87 8.14
N ALA A 97 5.02 -5.92 8.94
CA ALA A 97 4.84 -5.81 10.38
C ALA A 97 6.04 -5.11 11.05
N ARG A 98 7.28 -5.49 10.72
CA ARG A 98 8.49 -4.83 11.25
C ARG A 98 8.57 -3.36 10.88
N VAL A 99 8.24 -3.02 9.63
CA VAL A 99 8.25 -1.63 9.15
C VAL A 99 7.23 -0.80 9.92
N LEU A 100 6.01 -1.31 10.11
CA LEU A 100 4.95 -0.65 10.87
C LEU A 100 5.34 -0.44 12.34
N CYS A 101 5.88 -1.47 13.02
CA CYS A 101 6.36 -1.35 14.40
C CYS A 101 7.49 -0.30 14.53
N ARG A 102 8.43 -0.30 13.59
CA ARG A 102 9.53 0.69 13.57
C ARG A 102 8.99 2.11 13.37
N MET A 103 8.12 2.30 12.39
CA MET A 103 7.50 3.58 12.09
C MET A 103 6.71 4.12 13.28
N PHE A 104 5.95 3.26 13.96
CA PHE A 104 5.25 3.62 15.19
C PHE A 104 6.20 4.14 16.27
N GLY A 105 7.33 3.45 16.48
CA GLY A 105 8.38 3.88 17.41
C GLY A 105 8.97 5.26 17.05
N GLU A 106 9.22 5.50 15.76
CA GLU A 106 9.74 6.78 15.26
C GLU A 106 8.73 7.91 15.44
N CYS A 107 7.46 7.70 15.06
CA CYS A 107 6.36 8.66 15.26
C CYS A 107 6.19 9.01 16.74
N LYS A 108 6.36 8.05 17.66
CA LYS A 108 6.32 8.30 19.12
C LYS A 108 7.44 9.23 19.59
N THR A 109 8.60 9.18 18.94
CA THR A 109 9.74 10.07 19.22
C THR A 109 9.70 11.40 18.46
N GLY A 110 8.70 11.61 17.59
CA GLY A 110 8.59 12.79 16.71
C GLY A 110 9.54 12.74 15.51
N ASN A 111 10.03 11.56 15.15
CA ASN A 111 10.84 11.33 13.97
C ASN A 111 9.96 10.75 12.87
N PHE A 112 9.86 11.42 11.72
CA PHE A 112 8.97 11.01 10.61
C PHE A 112 9.74 10.47 9.40
N ALA A 113 11.04 10.21 9.56
CA ALA A 113 11.92 9.80 8.47
C ALA A 113 11.42 8.60 7.65
N THR A 114 10.81 7.59 8.28
CA THR A 114 10.24 6.44 7.53
C THR A 114 8.96 6.83 6.80
N VAL A 115 8.10 7.68 7.37
CA VAL A 115 6.89 8.19 6.72
C VAL A 115 7.25 9.01 5.50
N ASP A 116 8.16 9.99 5.64
CA ASP A 116 8.68 10.81 4.53
C ASP A 116 9.27 9.93 3.41
N LYS A 117 10.08 8.93 3.78
CA LYS A 117 10.66 8.01 2.80
C LYS A 117 9.57 7.24 2.02
N MET A 118 8.55 6.73 2.71
CA MET A 118 7.45 6.01 2.05
C MET A 118 6.61 6.94 1.16
N ALA A 119 6.37 8.17 1.60
CA ALA A 119 5.69 9.20 0.80
C ALA A 119 6.49 9.53 -0.48
N GLU A 120 7.81 9.70 -0.38
CA GLU A 120 8.69 9.91 -1.53
C GLU A 120 8.67 8.73 -2.52
N GLU A 121 8.68 7.49 -2.02
CA GLU A 121 8.61 6.30 -2.88
C GLU A 121 7.26 6.20 -3.59
N ARG A 122 6.16 6.53 -2.90
CA ARG A 122 4.82 6.62 -3.51
C ARG A 122 4.77 7.67 -4.61
N GLU A 123 5.34 8.85 -4.36
CA GLU A 123 5.48 9.95 -5.33
C GLU A 123 6.35 9.57 -6.55
N LYS A 124 7.38 8.75 -6.36
CA LYS A 124 8.20 8.24 -7.47
C LYS A 124 7.44 7.20 -8.28
N ARG A 125 6.69 6.31 -7.62
CA ARG A 125 5.86 5.28 -8.28
C ARG A 125 4.72 5.92 -9.09
N SER A 126 4.09 6.97 -8.54
CA SER A 126 3.06 7.73 -9.25
C SER A 126 3.62 8.50 -10.46
N ARG A 127 4.81 9.11 -10.34
CA ARG A 127 5.51 9.76 -11.47
C ARG A 127 5.98 8.77 -12.53
N GLY A 128 6.41 7.58 -12.14
CA GLY A 128 6.76 6.50 -13.06
C GLY A 128 5.56 5.99 -13.87
N SER A 129 4.39 5.87 -13.22
CA SER A 129 3.14 5.50 -13.89
C SER A 129 2.60 6.64 -14.80
N ALA A 130 2.74 7.91 -14.39
CA ALA A 130 2.38 9.06 -15.22
C ALA A 130 3.24 9.20 -16.49
N ALA A 131 4.49 8.72 -16.46
CA ALA A 131 5.36 8.68 -17.64
C ALA A 131 4.90 7.63 -18.68
N GLN A 132 4.19 6.57 -18.26
CA GLN A 132 3.61 5.57 -19.16
C GLN A 132 2.21 5.95 -19.67
N GLN A 133 1.47 6.83 -18.98
CA GLN A 133 0.15 7.29 -19.43
C GLN A 133 0.16 8.57 -20.28
N SER A 134 1.33 9.19 -20.50
CA SER A 134 1.46 10.40 -21.34
C SER A 134 1.70 10.13 -22.83
N GLN A 135 1.45 8.90 -23.32
CA GLN A 135 1.48 8.56 -24.74
C GLN A 135 0.14 8.03 -25.27
N THR A 136 -0.99 8.62 -24.88
CA THR A 136 -2.23 8.41 -25.63
C THR A 136 -2.97 9.74 -25.86
N VAL A 137 -2.99 10.12 -27.15
CA VAL A 137 -3.92 11.04 -27.82
C VAL A 137 -3.67 12.56 -27.66
N ALA A 138 -2.63 13.04 -28.33
CA ALA A 138 -2.63 14.41 -28.86
C ALA A 138 -1.84 14.49 -30.18
N ARG A 139 -2.32 13.83 -31.24
CA ARG A 139 -1.88 14.13 -32.61
C ARG A 139 -3.06 14.05 -33.59
N GLN A 140 -3.81 15.15 -33.66
CA GLN A 140 -4.53 15.50 -34.88
C GLN A 140 -3.53 16.02 -35.90
N GLY A 141 -3.42 15.30 -37.02
CA GLY A 141 -3.17 15.89 -38.34
C GLY A 141 -1.72 16.00 -38.83
N ALA A 142 -1.51 15.38 -39.99
CA ALA A 142 -0.37 15.47 -40.93
C ALA A 142 0.88 14.68 -40.50
N ASP A 143 1.18 13.58 -41.20
CA ASP A 143 2.26 13.52 -42.22
C ASP A 143 3.39 12.66 -41.60
N GLU A 144 4.05 11.66 -42.17
CA GLU A 144 4.23 11.05 -43.49
C GLU A 144 4.90 9.66 -43.27
N SER A 145 4.89 8.83 -44.29
CA SER A 145 5.28 7.40 -44.37
C SER A 145 6.69 6.99 -43.90
N SER A 146 6.82 5.76 -43.41
CA SER A 146 7.76 4.69 -43.85
C SER A 146 7.45 3.43 -43.01
N ASP A 147 6.81 2.39 -43.54
CA ASP A 147 7.39 1.28 -44.31
C ASP A 147 8.71 0.76 -43.70
N ASP A 148 8.59 -0.29 -42.88
CA ASP A 148 9.60 -1.35 -42.82
C ASP A 148 8.88 -2.68 -42.61
N GLY A 149 8.60 -3.34 -43.72
CA GLY A 149 8.22 -4.74 -43.73
C GLY A 149 9.42 -5.63 -43.39
N SER A 150 9.22 -6.56 -42.45
CA SER A 150 9.93 -7.84 -42.50
C SER A 150 8.97 -8.98 -42.18
N ASP A 151 8.53 -9.53 -43.30
CA ASP A 151 8.03 -10.88 -43.53
C ASP A 151 8.97 -11.96 -42.96
N SER A 152 8.42 -12.97 -42.29
CA SER A 152 8.89 -14.36 -42.22
C SER A 152 8.02 -15.10 -41.18
N ASP A 153 6.93 -15.76 -41.56
CA ASP A 153 6.82 -17.10 -42.17
C ASP A 153 6.50 -18.18 -41.13
N VAL A 154 5.76 -19.18 -41.58
CA VAL A 154 4.79 -20.03 -40.90
C VAL A 154 5.42 -21.25 -40.19
N SER A 155 4.69 -21.83 -39.22
CA SER A 155 4.40 -23.28 -39.23
C SER A 155 3.34 -23.68 -38.20
N MET A 156 2.23 -24.22 -38.72
CA MET A 156 1.24 -25.05 -38.02
C MET A 156 1.84 -26.41 -37.67
N GLU A 157 1.28 -27.10 -36.67
CA GLU A 157 1.13 -28.57 -36.47
C GLU A 157 0.88 -28.81 -34.97
N GLU A 158 -0.05 -29.64 -34.46
CA GLU A 158 -1.24 -30.36 -34.96
C GLU A 158 -2.18 -30.52 -33.74
#